data_AF-A0AAJ5WWT1-F1
#
_entry.id   AF-A0AAJ5WWT1-F1
#
_cell.length_a   1.000
_cell.length_b   1.000
_cell.length_c   1.000
_cell.angle_alpha   90.00
_cell.angle_beta   90.00
_cell.angle_gamma   90.00
#
_symmetry.space_group_name_H-M   'P 1'
#
loop_
_entity.id
_entity.type
_entity.pdbx_description
1 polymer ?
#
loop_
_entity_poly.entity_id
_entity_poly.type
_entity_poly.pdbx_seq_one_letter_code
_entity_poly.pdbx_strand_id
1 'polypeptide(L)'
;MKIVLLILSGVVLANTAQAQLIYGIKGDSIRIYNGTCNAELIVENSSMNVSGFLINNGNGRTRFQSGLIRLNDSLYLIGKDTLNFNKSASSIKWFKGSISRIGTSYIGITSGPSGTGTAEGTSSNLNNIYIGLTAGNENTSGANNVFLGPTAGSRNTTGAYNVYLGNGAGGANTTGINNIVLGALSGAYGNAGANNICIGFAVPGNNVENSIYIGRSTSGLNRYGGGNNIAIGTTASSHAPRIFRTISIGDSAGYSKSHTTGNTISNNVFIGASSGKLYSLGINNTAIGAYTAEQFNNGDLNSLYGFYSGNGLMNGFYNCLFGDSSGFALADISQSTFFGSGSGKANAAGIRNVFLGYRSGIMNTSGSNNSFLGHSAGNSNVTGNNSVFLGSNAGDSANAGNNNLIIGSSAQLPVSTGNDQINIGNYLYKDASGNLGVGLINPSYKLHSATSGKFEAALTTRGRITAFISKTSSYILNNTDEFVAANATALPFTIILPTAQGKVGQTYTIKKVDASANAVTLVASSSQRIDGEPEYQLTAQWKCITVVSDGINWMVQANK
;
A
#
# COMPACT_ATOMS: atom_id res chain seq x y z
N MET A 1 -96.48 -118.18 -3.20
CA MET A 1 -95.43 -118.43 -2.18
C MET A 1 -94.35 -117.38 -2.41
N LYS A 2 -94.22 -116.36 -1.54
CA LYS A 2 -93.42 -116.43 -0.29
C LYS A 2 -92.00 -116.88 -0.66
N ILE A 3 -90.99 -116.02 -0.70
CA ILE A 3 -90.38 -115.28 0.41
C ILE A 3 -89.41 -114.28 -0.25
N VAL A 4 -89.61 -112.97 -0.13
CA VAL A 4 -89.14 -112.12 0.99
C VAL A 4 -87.67 -111.73 0.85
N LEU A 5 -87.48 -110.41 0.66
CA LEU A 5 -86.32 -109.57 0.99
C LEU A 5 -85.01 -109.91 0.25
N LEU A 6 -84.26 -108.94 -0.27
CA LEU A 6 -83.68 -107.84 0.49
C LEU A 6 -83.05 -106.84 -0.52
N ILE A 7 -83.37 -105.54 -0.37
CA ILE A 7 -82.55 -104.37 -0.78
C ILE A 7 -82.47 -104.10 -2.30
N LEU A 8 -82.82 -102.94 -2.85
CA LEU A 8 -83.42 -101.72 -2.35
C LEU A 8 -83.81 -100.95 -3.61
N SER A 9 -85.07 -100.56 -3.67
CA SER A 9 -85.67 -99.69 -4.66
C SER A 9 -85.08 -98.28 -4.63
N GLY A 10 -84.90 -97.68 -5.82
CA GLY A 10 -85.27 -96.29 -6.02
C GLY A 10 -84.21 -95.38 -6.64
N VAL A 11 -84.68 -94.57 -7.59
CA VAL A 11 -84.18 -93.24 -7.99
C VAL A 11 -83.06 -93.26 -9.05
N VAL A 12 -83.09 -92.56 -10.20
CA VAL A 12 -84.08 -91.81 -11.02
C VAL A 12 -83.29 -91.25 -12.23
N LEU A 13 -83.97 -91.09 -13.38
CA LEU A 13 -83.80 -90.14 -14.51
C LEU A 13 -82.44 -89.41 -14.74
N ALA A 14 -82.01 -89.34 -16.02
CA ALA A 14 -82.08 -88.13 -16.88
C ALA A 14 -80.98 -88.03 -17.95
N ASN A 15 -81.39 -87.52 -19.12
CA ASN A 15 -80.58 -87.05 -20.26
C ASN A 15 -79.55 -85.97 -19.88
N THR A 16 -78.44 -85.89 -20.63
CA THR A 16 -77.57 -84.70 -20.67
C THR A 16 -77.28 -84.27 -22.12
N ALA A 17 -77.91 -83.16 -22.51
CA ALA A 17 -77.43 -82.30 -23.58
C ALA A 17 -76.17 -81.55 -23.08
N GLN A 18 -75.16 -81.42 -23.94
CA GLN A 18 -73.87 -80.79 -23.64
C GLN A 18 -74.03 -79.27 -23.46
N ALA A 19 -73.97 -78.82 -22.21
CA ALA A 19 -73.58 -77.46 -21.87
C ALA A 19 -72.05 -77.41 -21.75
N GLN A 20 -71.44 -76.33 -22.23
CA GLN A 20 -70.02 -76.04 -21.98
C GLN A 20 -69.80 -75.95 -20.46
N LEU A 21 -69.17 -76.97 -19.90
CA LEU A 21 -68.91 -77.08 -18.47
C LEU A 21 -67.83 -76.07 -18.07
N ILE A 22 -68.26 -74.96 -17.50
CA ILE A 22 -67.38 -74.09 -16.72
C ILE A 22 -67.12 -74.82 -15.40
N TYR A 23 -65.96 -75.47 -15.29
CA TYR A 23 -65.54 -76.09 -14.03
C TYR A 23 -65.02 -75.03 -13.08
N GLY A 24 -65.82 -74.70 -12.06
CA GLY A 24 -65.33 -73.97 -10.90
C GLY A 24 -64.50 -74.89 -10.02
N ILE A 25 -63.17 -74.81 -10.10
CA ILE A 25 -62.29 -75.57 -9.20
C ILE A 25 -62.14 -74.77 -7.90
N LYS A 26 -62.56 -75.34 -6.77
CA LYS A 26 -62.27 -74.83 -5.43
C LYS A 26 -61.47 -75.86 -4.65
N GLY A 27 -60.24 -75.50 -4.30
CA GLY A 27 -59.37 -76.26 -3.42
C GLY A 27 -58.25 -75.34 -2.95
N ASP A 28 -57.77 -75.54 -1.73
CA ASP A 28 -56.75 -74.67 -1.12
C ASP A 28 -55.38 -74.79 -1.81
N SER A 29 -55.17 -75.86 -2.59
CA SER A 29 -54.05 -75.98 -3.54
C SER A 29 -54.48 -76.84 -4.73
N ILE A 30 -54.38 -76.28 -5.93
CA ILE A 30 -54.71 -76.97 -7.19
C ILE A 30 -53.39 -77.43 -7.82
N ARG A 31 -53.23 -78.75 -8.04
CA ARG A 31 -52.05 -79.34 -8.67
C ARG A 31 -52.50 -80.12 -9.91
N ILE A 32 -52.06 -79.70 -11.09
CA ILE A 32 -52.45 -80.28 -12.38
C ILE A 32 -51.33 -81.21 -12.84
N TYR A 33 -51.66 -82.46 -13.12
CA TYR A 33 -50.73 -83.45 -13.69
C TYR A 33 -51.07 -83.69 -15.16
N ASN A 34 -50.06 -83.74 -16.03
CA ASN A 34 -50.21 -84.18 -17.41
C ASN A 34 -49.17 -85.27 -17.73
N GLY A 35 -49.62 -86.36 -18.35
CA GLY A 35 -48.82 -87.56 -18.66
C GLY A 35 -47.97 -87.47 -19.93
N THR A 36 -47.94 -86.33 -20.63
CA THR A 36 -47.00 -86.04 -21.72
C THR A 36 -46.54 -84.59 -21.63
N CYS A 37 -45.24 -84.37 -21.86
CA CYS A 37 -44.54 -83.12 -21.52
C CYS A 37 -45.07 -81.91 -22.31
N ASN A 38 -45.61 -80.94 -21.55
CA ASN A 38 -46.00 -79.56 -21.87
C ASN A 38 -47.47 -79.28 -21.56
N ALA A 39 -47.81 -79.23 -20.27
CA ALA A 39 -49.02 -78.53 -19.81
C ALA A 39 -48.60 -77.13 -19.34
N GLU A 40 -48.98 -76.11 -20.10
CA GLU A 40 -48.80 -74.70 -19.76
C GLU A 40 -50.11 -74.17 -19.17
N LEU A 41 -50.07 -73.60 -17.96
CA LEU A 41 -51.19 -72.83 -17.44
C LEU A 41 -51.20 -71.47 -18.13
N ILE A 42 -51.92 -71.37 -19.23
CA ILE A 42 -52.06 -70.12 -19.96
C ILE A 42 -53.19 -69.31 -19.31
N VAL A 43 -52.82 -68.23 -18.61
CA VAL A 43 -53.77 -67.21 -18.17
C VAL A 43 -53.77 -66.10 -19.22
N GLU A 44 -54.65 -66.25 -20.21
CA GLU A 44 -54.74 -65.31 -21.33
C GLU A 44 -55.31 -63.96 -20.91
N ASN A 45 -54.49 -62.90 -21.05
CA ASN A 45 -54.97 -61.53 -21.00
C ASN A 45 -55.57 -61.15 -22.36
N SER A 46 -56.90 -61.07 -22.46
CA SER A 46 -57.60 -60.71 -23.70
C SER A 46 -57.34 -59.29 -24.20
N SER A 47 -56.63 -58.45 -23.42
CA SER A 47 -56.15 -57.13 -23.85
C SER A 47 -54.72 -57.23 -24.39
N MET A 48 -54.60 -57.66 -25.65
CA MET A 48 -53.37 -58.12 -26.33
C MET A 48 -52.12 -57.21 -26.31
N ASN A 49 -52.16 -56.01 -25.72
CA ASN A 49 -51.02 -55.07 -25.65
C ASN A 49 -50.90 -54.33 -24.30
N VAL A 50 -51.49 -54.85 -23.23
CA VAL A 50 -51.43 -54.20 -21.90
C VAL A 50 -50.56 -55.04 -20.96
N SER A 51 -49.36 -54.53 -20.63
CA SER A 51 -48.53 -55.11 -19.58
C SER A 51 -49.16 -54.90 -18.21
N GLY A 52 -49.15 -55.93 -17.37
CA GLY A 52 -49.76 -55.89 -16.04
C GLY A 52 -49.43 -57.13 -15.23
N PHE A 53 -50.12 -57.29 -14.10
CA PHE A 53 -49.90 -58.43 -13.20
C PHE A 53 -51.19 -58.87 -12.54
N LEU A 54 -51.16 -60.09 -12.02
CA LEU A 54 -52.29 -60.72 -11.34
C LEU A 54 -52.23 -60.39 -9.84
N ILE A 55 -53.27 -59.75 -9.32
CA ILE A 55 -53.39 -59.43 -7.89
C ILE A 55 -54.42 -60.36 -7.26
N ASN A 56 -54.06 -60.96 -6.12
CA ASN A 56 -55.00 -61.69 -5.28
C ASN A 56 -55.82 -60.69 -4.45
N ASN A 57 -57.14 -60.62 -4.68
CA ASN A 57 -58.04 -59.72 -3.97
C ASN A 57 -58.58 -60.30 -2.66
N GLY A 58 -58.04 -61.45 -2.21
CA GLY A 58 -58.60 -62.25 -1.14
C GLY A 58 -59.77 -63.14 -1.61
N ASN A 59 -60.20 -64.06 -0.75
CA ASN A 59 -61.29 -65.04 -1.01
C ASN A 59 -61.08 -65.91 -2.27
N GLY A 60 -59.83 -66.23 -2.60
CA GLY A 60 -59.48 -67.12 -3.71
C GLY A 60 -59.74 -66.54 -5.10
N ARG A 61 -59.90 -65.21 -5.22
CA ARG A 61 -60.09 -64.53 -6.51
C ARG A 61 -58.86 -63.71 -6.89
N THR A 62 -58.33 -64.00 -8.07
CA THR A 62 -57.23 -63.25 -8.69
C THR A 62 -57.80 -62.38 -9.82
N ARG A 63 -57.39 -61.12 -9.88
CA ARG A 63 -57.79 -60.19 -10.95
C ARG A 63 -56.54 -59.68 -11.67
N PHE A 64 -56.60 -59.61 -13.00
CA PHE A 64 -55.59 -58.89 -13.79
C PHE A 64 -55.71 -57.39 -13.54
N GLN A 65 -54.60 -56.74 -13.21
CA GLN A 65 -54.51 -55.30 -13.09
C GLN A 65 -53.44 -54.79 -14.05
N SER A 66 -53.84 -53.90 -14.95
CA SER A 66 -52.93 -53.22 -15.88
C SER A 66 -51.91 -52.39 -15.11
N GLY A 67 -50.63 -52.54 -15.42
CA GLY A 67 -49.58 -51.65 -14.94
C GLY A 67 -49.63 -50.34 -15.72
N LEU A 68 -49.37 -49.19 -15.07
CA LEU A 68 -49.42 -47.90 -15.74
C LEU A 68 -48.13 -47.64 -16.53
N ILE A 69 -46.97 -47.91 -15.93
CA ILE A 69 -45.64 -47.76 -16.53
C ILE A 69 -44.76 -48.91 -16.04
N ARG A 70 -44.12 -49.62 -16.97
CA ARG A 70 -43.07 -50.62 -16.69
C ARG A 70 -41.78 -49.89 -16.35
N LEU A 71 -41.27 -50.08 -15.14
CA LEU A 71 -39.97 -49.50 -14.75
C LEU A 71 -38.83 -50.48 -15.06
N ASN A 72 -39.03 -51.78 -14.83
CA ASN A 72 -38.16 -52.86 -15.27
C ASN A 72 -38.89 -54.21 -15.25
N ASP A 73 -38.17 -55.30 -15.50
CA ASP A 73 -38.69 -56.68 -15.60
C ASP A 73 -39.42 -57.16 -14.33
N SER A 74 -39.19 -56.53 -13.18
CA SER A 74 -39.76 -56.93 -11.88
C SER A 74 -40.58 -55.84 -11.17
N LEU A 75 -40.70 -54.62 -11.73
CA LEU A 75 -41.30 -53.47 -11.04
C LEU A 75 -42.24 -52.66 -11.94
N TYR A 76 -43.48 -52.46 -11.46
CA TYR A 76 -44.52 -51.67 -12.10
C TYR A 76 -45.14 -50.66 -11.12
N LEU A 77 -45.41 -49.44 -11.60
CA LEU A 77 -46.21 -48.44 -10.89
C LEU A 77 -47.70 -48.66 -11.17
N ILE A 78 -48.51 -48.74 -10.12
CA ILE A 78 -49.97 -48.82 -10.20
C ILE A 78 -50.56 -47.45 -9.85
N GLY A 79 -51.54 -46.97 -10.61
CA GLY A 79 -52.35 -45.83 -10.22
C GLY A 79 -53.71 -45.88 -10.91
N LYS A 80 -54.78 -45.66 -10.15
CA LYS A 80 -56.10 -45.34 -10.71
C LYS A 80 -56.37 -43.85 -10.48
N ASP A 81 -56.36 -43.11 -11.57
CA ASP A 81 -57.16 -41.89 -11.71
C ASP A 81 -56.47 -40.55 -11.40
N THR A 82 -55.21 -40.39 -11.85
CA THR A 82 -54.48 -39.10 -11.99
C THR A 82 -53.60 -38.74 -10.79
N LEU A 83 -52.30 -38.60 -11.02
CA LEU A 83 -51.38 -37.94 -10.09
C LEU A 83 -51.70 -36.43 -10.12
N ASN A 84 -52.58 -36.01 -9.22
CA ASN A 84 -53.05 -34.63 -9.15
C ASN A 84 -52.03 -33.74 -8.42
N PHE A 85 -51.34 -32.85 -9.15
CA PHE A 85 -50.51 -31.77 -8.59
C PHE A 85 -51.39 -30.58 -8.14
N ASN A 86 -52.39 -30.82 -7.29
CA ASN A 86 -53.39 -29.81 -6.97
C ASN A 86 -52.79 -28.68 -6.13
N LYS A 87 -52.82 -27.44 -6.65
CA LYS A 87 -52.22 -26.22 -6.07
C LYS A 87 -52.81 -25.76 -4.73
N SER A 88 -53.79 -26.47 -4.15
CA SER A 88 -54.61 -25.98 -3.04
C SER A 88 -54.88 -27.00 -1.92
N ALA A 89 -54.00 -27.98 -1.74
CA ALA A 89 -53.94 -28.75 -0.49
C ALA A 89 -52.75 -28.24 0.31
N SER A 90 -53.03 -27.64 1.47
CA SER A 90 -52.06 -27.26 2.51
C SER A 90 -51.25 -28.45 3.07
N SER A 91 -51.42 -29.64 2.49
CA SER A 91 -50.77 -30.90 2.84
C SER A 91 -50.17 -31.69 1.67
N ILE A 92 -50.08 -31.14 0.43
CA ILE A 92 -49.04 -31.62 -0.50
C ILE A 92 -47.71 -31.07 0.01
N LYS A 93 -47.14 -31.84 0.93
CA LYS A 93 -45.79 -31.68 1.44
C LYS A 93 -44.83 -31.99 0.29
N TRP A 94 -44.51 -31.02 -0.57
CA TRP A 94 -43.22 -31.02 -1.27
C TRP A 94 -42.17 -31.14 -0.17
N PHE A 95 -41.64 -32.34 0.05
CA PHE A 95 -40.65 -32.63 1.08
C PHE A 95 -40.82 -31.85 2.40
N LYS A 96 -42.00 -31.82 3.04
CA LYS A 96 -42.03 -31.38 4.46
C LYS A 96 -41.49 -32.54 5.29
N GLY A 97 -40.18 -32.54 5.48
CA GLY A 97 -39.46 -33.29 6.51
C GLY A 97 -39.46 -34.80 6.31
N SER A 98 -38.48 -35.30 5.55
CA SER A 98 -37.61 -36.43 5.89
C SER A 98 -36.71 -36.71 4.71
N ILE A 99 -35.42 -36.57 4.93
CA ILE A 99 -34.39 -36.86 3.94
C ILE A 99 -34.21 -38.36 3.90
N SER A 100 -34.37 -38.92 2.71
CA SER A 100 -33.92 -40.28 2.44
C SER A 100 -32.39 -40.32 2.47
N ARG A 101 -31.83 -41.25 3.25
CA ARG A 101 -30.39 -41.51 3.34
C ARG A 101 -29.91 -42.07 2.00
N ILE A 102 -29.40 -41.23 1.10
CA ILE A 102 -28.67 -41.67 -0.10
C ILE A 102 -27.19 -41.79 0.31
N GLY A 103 -26.82 -42.90 0.95
CA GLY A 103 -25.45 -43.13 1.43
C GLY A 103 -25.07 -42.31 2.67
N THR A 104 -23.82 -41.83 2.76
CA THR A 104 -23.30 -41.03 3.90
C THR A 104 -23.66 -39.54 3.83
N SER A 105 -24.42 -39.10 2.82
CA SER A 105 -24.76 -37.69 2.58
C SER A 105 -26.23 -37.39 2.91
N TYR A 106 -26.47 -36.31 3.66
CA TYR A 106 -27.79 -35.76 3.98
C TYR A 106 -28.12 -34.70 2.91
N ILE A 107 -29.28 -34.74 2.23
CA ILE A 107 -29.77 -33.68 1.33
C ILE A 107 -31.05 -33.12 1.92
N GLY A 108 -30.96 -31.99 2.62
CA GLY A 108 -32.03 -31.48 3.47
C GLY A 108 -32.42 -30.06 3.19
N ILE A 109 -33.65 -29.88 2.72
CA ILE A 109 -34.36 -28.61 2.89
C ILE A 109 -35.15 -28.79 4.19
N THR A 110 -34.57 -28.43 5.33
CA THR A 110 -35.16 -28.67 6.66
C THR A 110 -35.47 -27.35 7.37
N SER A 111 -36.42 -27.41 8.31
CA SER A 111 -36.61 -26.44 9.38
C SER A 111 -35.67 -26.71 10.58
N GLY A 112 -34.44 -27.18 10.33
CA GLY A 112 -33.42 -27.53 11.34
C GLY A 112 -33.43 -29.01 11.77
N PRO A 113 -32.27 -29.60 12.13
CA PRO A 113 -32.21 -30.92 12.76
C PRO A 113 -32.22 -30.77 14.29
N SER A 114 -33.34 -31.10 14.94
CA SER A 114 -33.29 -31.56 16.33
C SER A 114 -32.89 -33.02 16.34
N GLY A 115 -31.80 -33.34 17.03
CA GLY A 115 -31.62 -34.70 17.54
C GLY A 115 -32.90 -35.10 18.28
N THR A 116 -33.47 -36.24 17.90
CA THR A 116 -34.47 -37.02 18.67
C THR A 116 -35.37 -36.20 19.59
N GLY A 117 -36.38 -35.53 19.04
CA GLY A 117 -37.34 -34.83 19.89
C GLY A 117 -38.30 -33.96 19.09
N THR A 118 -39.55 -34.36 19.12
CA THR A 118 -40.74 -33.61 18.70
C THR A 118 -40.65 -32.12 19.04
N ALA A 119 -40.57 -31.27 18.03
CA ALA A 119 -41.03 -29.88 18.14
C ALA A 119 -41.40 -29.39 16.74
N GLU A 120 -42.68 -29.04 16.56
CA GLU A 120 -43.06 -28.10 15.52
C GLU A 120 -42.19 -26.85 15.68
N GLY A 121 -41.47 -26.50 14.61
CA GLY A 121 -40.51 -25.41 14.63
C GLY A 121 -41.12 -24.14 15.19
N THR A 122 -40.48 -23.58 16.21
CA THR A 122 -40.63 -22.16 16.52
C THR A 122 -40.37 -21.37 15.23
N SER A 123 -41.10 -20.27 15.03
CA SER A 123 -41.12 -19.42 13.82
C SER A 123 -39.77 -18.79 13.42
N SER A 124 -38.65 -19.21 14.01
CA SER A 124 -37.31 -18.67 13.84
C SER A 124 -36.39 -19.47 12.92
N ASN A 125 -36.66 -20.74 12.58
CA ASN A 125 -35.75 -21.60 11.79
C ASN A 125 -36.33 -21.96 10.40
N LEU A 126 -36.41 -20.98 9.49
CA LEU A 126 -37.03 -21.13 8.16
C LEU A 126 -36.01 -20.98 7.02
N ASN A 127 -36.29 -21.61 5.88
CA ASN A 127 -35.57 -21.46 4.60
C ASN A 127 -34.07 -21.83 4.61
N ASN A 128 -33.71 -22.91 5.29
CA ASN A 128 -32.34 -23.41 5.29
C ASN A 128 -32.13 -24.56 4.28
N ILE A 129 -30.95 -24.62 3.66
CA ILE A 129 -30.50 -25.72 2.80
C ILE A 129 -29.26 -26.35 3.43
N TYR A 130 -29.34 -27.60 3.87
CA TYR A 130 -28.23 -28.35 4.46
C TYR A 130 -27.92 -29.60 3.67
N ILE A 131 -26.70 -29.69 3.13
CA ILE A 131 -26.26 -30.82 2.33
C ILE A 131 -24.87 -31.27 2.81
N GLY A 132 -24.76 -32.52 3.28
CA GLY A 132 -23.50 -33.09 3.78
C GLY A 132 -23.59 -33.61 5.22
N LEU A 133 -22.64 -34.48 5.59
CA LEU A 133 -22.58 -35.11 6.91
C LEU A 133 -22.48 -34.04 8.02
N THR A 134 -23.45 -33.98 8.94
CA THR A 134 -23.51 -33.04 10.08
C THR A 134 -23.55 -31.54 9.72
N ALA A 135 -23.91 -31.19 8.48
CA ALA A 135 -24.10 -29.80 8.10
C ALA A 135 -25.26 -29.18 8.91
N GLY A 136 -25.03 -28.02 9.55
CA GLY A 136 -26.04 -27.31 10.35
C GLY A 136 -26.52 -28.01 11.62
N ASN A 137 -25.77 -28.99 12.14
CA ASN A 137 -26.20 -29.88 13.23
C ASN A 137 -26.67 -29.17 14.52
N GLU A 138 -26.02 -28.07 14.93
CA GLU A 138 -26.36 -27.34 16.16
C GLU A 138 -27.32 -26.16 15.91
N ASN A 139 -27.93 -26.02 14.72
CA ASN A 139 -28.80 -24.88 14.42
C ASN A 139 -30.13 -24.94 15.14
N THR A 140 -30.30 -24.06 16.13
CA THR A 140 -31.50 -23.97 16.96
C THR A 140 -32.52 -22.99 16.37
N SER A 141 -32.09 -21.79 15.95
CA SER A 141 -32.99 -20.70 15.54
C SER A 141 -32.48 -19.83 14.38
N GLY A 142 -31.39 -20.22 13.72
CA GLY A 142 -30.89 -19.52 12.53
C GLY A 142 -31.73 -19.80 11.28
N ALA A 143 -32.04 -18.77 10.49
CA ALA A 143 -32.85 -18.86 9.26
C ALA A 143 -32.08 -18.43 8.00
N ASN A 144 -32.58 -18.82 6.83
CA ASN A 144 -32.10 -18.40 5.50
C ASN A 144 -30.62 -18.73 5.21
N ASN A 145 -30.13 -19.86 5.72
CA ASN A 145 -28.75 -20.31 5.53
C ASN A 145 -28.63 -21.39 4.44
N VAL A 146 -27.50 -21.44 3.75
CA VAL A 146 -27.14 -22.49 2.78
C VAL A 146 -25.83 -23.13 3.21
N PHE A 147 -25.84 -24.35 3.72
CA PHE A 147 -24.64 -25.12 4.10
C PHE A 147 -24.49 -26.35 3.21
N LEU A 148 -23.38 -26.44 2.47
CA LEU A 148 -23.07 -27.53 1.56
C LEU A 148 -21.64 -28.04 1.79
N GLY A 149 -21.49 -29.24 2.33
CA GLY A 149 -20.23 -29.90 2.64
C GLY A 149 -20.27 -30.66 3.96
N PRO A 150 -19.42 -31.67 4.17
CA PRO A 150 -19.29 -32.31 5.48
C PRO A 150 -18.93 -31.26 6.53
N THR A 151 -19.61 -31.27 7.68
CA THR A 151 -19.45 -30.36 8.82
C THR A 151 -19.61 -28.86 8.52
N ALA A 152 -20.16 -28.48 7.35
CA ALA A 152 -20.41 -27.08 7.02
C ALA A 152 -21.44 -26.46 8.00
N GLY A 153 -21.06 -25.37 8.68
CA GLY A 153 -21.90 -24.70 9.68
C GLY A 153 -22.35 -25.59 10.84
N SER A 154 -21.63 -26.66 11.17
CA SER A 154 -22.10 -27.66 12.15
C SER A 154 -22.38 -27.11 13.56
N ARG A 155 -21.72 -26.02 13.97
CA ARG A 155 -21.93 -25.33 15.25
C ARG A 155 -22.83 -24.10 15.20
N ASN A 156 -23.41 -23.76 14.04
CA ASN A 156 -24.27 -22.59 13.91
C ASN A 156 -25.46 -22.74 14.85
N THR A 157 -25.67 -21.86 15.83
CA THR A 157 -26.79 -21.94 16.79
C THR A 157 -27.94 -21.01 16.40
N THR A 158 -27.67 -19.71 16.26
CA THR A 158 -28.68 -18.69 15.92
C THR A 158 -28.35 -17.86 14.68
N GLY A 159 -27.19 -18.11 14.04
CA GLY A 159 -26.74 -17.38 12.86
C GLY A 159 -27.66 -17.54 11.65
N ALA A 160 -27.92 -16.44 10.93
CA ALA A 160 -28.87 -16.34 9.83
C ALA A 160 -28.24 -15.72 8.57
N TYR A 161 -28.82 -16.00 7.39
CA TYR A 161 -28.38 -15.46 6.11
C TYR A 161 -26.94 -15.80 5.71
N ASN A 162 -26.43 -16.97 6.14
CA ASN A 162 -25.07 -17.41 5.84
C ASN A 162 -25.03 -18.40 4.65
N VAL A 163 -23.98 -18.33 3.84
CA VAL A 163 -23.71 -19.28 2.73
C VAL A 163 -22.37 -19.97 2.96
N TYR A 164 -22.38 -21.24 3.37
CA TYR A 164 -21.18 -22.04 3.62
C TYR A 164 -21.05 -23.19 2.63
N LEU A 165 -19.94 -23.25 1.91
CA LEU A 165 -19.67 -24.26 0.89
C LEU A 165 -18.26 -24.86 1.08
N GLY A 166 -18.17 -26.14 1.45
CA GLY A 166 -16.90 -26.86 1.61
C GLY A 166 -16.84 -27.71 2.88
N ASN A 167 -15.89 -28.63 2.93
CA ASN A 167 -15.63 -29.45 4.12
C ASN A 167 -15.21 -28.53 5.30
N GLY A 168 -15.98 -28.53 6.39
CA GLY A 168 -15.74 -27.69 7.56
C GLY A 168 -15.98 -26.18 7.35
N ALA A 169 -16.60 -25.79 6.23
CA ALA A 169 -16.84 -24.37 5.94
C ALA A 169 -17.73 -23.73 7.00
N GLY A 170 -17.26 -22.68 7.66
CA GLY A 170 -18.01 -21.99 8.72
C GLY A 170 -18.31 -22.87 9.96
N GLY A 171 -17.60 -23.99 10.14
CA GLY A 171 -17.92 -25.01 11.16
C GLY A 171 -17.88 -24.53 12.62
N ALA A 172 -17.29 -23.36 12.89
CA ALA A 172 -17.30 -22.72 14.20
C ALA A 172 -18.23 -21.50 14.30
N ASN A 173 -19.12 -21.27 13.32
CA ASN A 173 -20.11 -20.21 13.45
C ASN A 173 -21.06 -20.53 14.60
N THR A 174 -21.41 -19.57 15.45
CA THR A 174 -22.45 -19.75 16.48
C THR A 174 -23.61 -18.79 16.22
N THR A 175 -23.34 -17.48 16.24
CA THR A 175 -24.37 -16.43 16.11
C THR A 175 -24.19 -15.52 14.90
N GLY A 176 -23.11 -15.66 14.13
CA GLY A 176 -22.77 -14.76 13.02
C GLY A 176 -23.82 -14.76 11.91
N ILE A 177 -24.04 -13.58 11.30
CA ILE A 177 -25.05 -13.35 10.25
C ILE A 177 -24.45 -12.81 8.95
N ASN A 178 -25.12 -13.03 7.82
CA ASN A 178 -24.72 -12.46 6.51
C ASN A 178 -23.29 -12.82 6.06
N ASN A 179 -22.79 -14.01 6.40
CA ASN A 179 -21.44 -14.42 6.01
C ASN A 179 -21.44 -15.33 4.77
N ILE A 180 -20.48 -15.12 3.87
CA ILE A 180 -20.20 -16.02 2.74
C ILE A 180 -18.89 -16.73 3.03
N VAL A 181 -18.90 -18.06 3.12
CA VAL A 181 -17.71 -18.87 3.40
C VAL A 181 -17.60 -19.99 2.37
N LEU A 182 -16.62 -19.93 1.49
CA LEU A 182 -16.42 -20.90 0.41
C LEU A 182 -15.02 -21.52 0.53
N GLY A 183 -14.93 -22.85 0.41
CA GLY A 183 -13.71 -23.63 0.43
C GLY A 183 -13.47 -24.44 1.72
N ALA A 184 -12.62 -25.47 1.61
CA ALA A 184 -12.38 -26.40 2.71
C ALA A 184 -11.65 -25.72 3.88
N LEU A 185 -12.15 -25.96 5.09
CA LEU A 185 -11.68 -25.39 6.36
C LEU A 185 -11.73 -23.85 6.43
N SER A 186 -12.35 -23.19 5.44
CA SER A 186 -12.61 -21.76 5.46
C SER A 186 -13.64 -21.44 6.55
N GLY A 187 -13.44 -20.42 7.37
CA GLY A 187 -14.35 -20.10 8.48
C GLY A 187 -14.45 -21.18 9.58
N ALA A 188 -13.57 -22.18 9.59
CA ALA A 188 -13.68 -23.35 10.48
C ALA A 188 -13.36 -23.07 11.95
N TYR A 189 -12.75 -21.92 12.23
CA TYR A 189 -12.41 -21.42 13.56
C TYR A 189 -13.09 -20.06 13.74
N GLY A 190 -13.57 -19.72 14.94
CA GLY A 190 -13.94 -18.35 15.34
C GLY A 190 -14.99 -17.57 14.52
N ASN A 191 -16.22 -18.05 14.33
CA ASN A 191 -17.28 -17.26 13.68
C ASN A 191 -18.40 -16.87 14.68
N ALA A 192 -18.33 -15.68 15.22
CA ALA A 192 -19.51 -14.96 15.72
C ALA A 192 -19.71 -13.62 14.98
N GLY A 193 -18.82 -13.30 14.04
CA GLY A 193 -18.83 -12.07 13.27
C GLY A 193 -19.88 -12.04 12.15
N ALA A 194 -20.19 -10.84 11.67
CA ALA A 194 -21.21 -10.59 10.66
C ALA A 194 -20.68 -9.90 9.40
N ASN A 195 -21.36 -10.10 8.26
CA ASN A 195 -21.07 -9.45 6.98
C ASN A 195 -19.66 -9.74 6.43
N ASN A 196 -19.15 -10.97 6.59
CA ASN A 196 -17.82 -11.35 6.11
C ASN A 196 -17.86 -12.20 4.85
N ILE A 197 -16.83 -12.08 4.03
CA ILE A 197 -16.57 -12.96 2.87
C ILE A 197 -15.27 -13.71 3.13
N CYS A 198 -15.30 -15.04 3.19
CA CYS A 198 -14.14 -15.91 3.37
C CYS A 198 -14.08 -16.94 2.23
N ILE A 199 -13.14 -16.81 1.29
CA ILE A 199 -13.05 -17.68 0.11
C ILE A 199 -11.66 -18.30 0.00
N GLY A 200 -11.57 -19.63 -0.02
CA GLY A 200 -10.34 -20.38 -0.29
C GLY A 200 -10.06 -21.48 0.75
N PHE A 201 -8.80 -21.84 0.94
CA PHE A 201 -8.43 -22.97 1.79
C PHE A 201 -7.92 -22.51 3.16
N ALA A 202 -8.52 -23.05 4.22
CA ALA A 202 -8.13 -22.77 5.61
C ALA A 202 -8.05 -21.26 5.93
N VAL A 203 -8.96 -20.47 5.35
CA VAL A 203 -9.17 -19.07 5.74
C VAL A 203 -9.77 -19.08 7.15
N PRO A 204 -9.17 -18.45 8.16
CA PRO A 204 -9.73 -18.37 9.50
C PRO A 204 -11.06 -17.64 9.47
N GLY A 205 -12.08 -18.20 10.13
CA GLY A 205 -13.21 -17.40 10.57
C GLY A 205 -12.70 -16.56 11.73
N ASN A 206 -13.00 -15.27 11.68
CA ASN A 206 -12.62 -14.38 12.75
C ASN A 206 -13.92 -13.78 13.32
N ASN A 207 -13.94 -13.48 14.62
CA ASN A 207 -15.07 -12.82 15.28
C ASN A 207 -15.13 -11.32 14.90
N VAL A 208 -14.91 -11.00 13.64
CA VAL A 208 -14.79 -9.64 13.08
C VAL A 208 -15.96 -9.36 12.16
N GLU A 209 -16.20 -8.10 11.85
CA GLU A 209 -17.29 -7.69 10.97
C GLU A 209 -16.80 -7.02 9.70
N ASN A 210 -17.64 -7.03 8.66
CA ASN A 210 -17.47 -6.27 7.42
C ASN A 210 -16.11 -6.52 6.72
N SER A 211 -15.63 -7.76 6.70
CA SER A 211 -14.29 -8.08 6.20
C SER A 211 -14.29 -9.07 5.03
N ILE A 212 -13.32 -8.91 4.12
CA ILE A 212 -13.11 -9.76 2.95
C ILE A 212 -11.78 -10.50 3.11
N TYR A 213 -11.82 -11.82 3.02
CA TYR A 213 -10.69 -12.72 3.15
C TYR A 213 -10.70 -13.71 1.99
N ILE A 214 -9.73 -13.62 1.08
CA ILE A 214 -9.68 -14.47 -0.12
C ILE A 214 -8.28 -15.05 -0.31
N GLY A 215 -8.15 -16.37 -0.33
CA GLY A 215 -6.88 -17.04 -0.61
C GLY A 215 -6.63 -18.23 0.30
N ARG A 216 -5.36 -18.48 0.62
CA ARG A 216 -4.95 -19.60 1.46
C ARG A 216 -4.39 -19.10 2.77
N SER A 217 -5.01 -19.49 3.88
CA SER A 217 -4.54 -19.12 5.23
C SER A 217 -4.34 -17.60 5.40
N THR A 218 -5.16 -16.77 4.75
CA THR A 218 -5.22 -15.32 5.00
C THR A 218 -5.55 -15.04 6.45
N SER A 219 -5.18 -13.89 7.02
CA SER A 219 -5.66 -13.38 8.31
C SER A 219 -5.64 -14.40 9.47
N GLY A 220 -4.46 -14.93 9.81
CA GLY A 220 -4.24 -15.72 11.02
C GLY A 220 -4.94 -15.11 12.24
N LEU A 221 -5.77 -15.92 12.90
CA LEU A 221 -6.37 -15.74 14.22
C LEU A 221 -6.42 -14.30 14.75
N ASN A 222 -7.34 -13.46 14.27
CA ASN A 222 -7.71 -12.21 14.96
C ASN A 222 -8.49 -12.58 16.25
N ARG A 223 -7.75 -13.08 17.25
CA ARG A 223 -8.30 -13.69 18.46
C ARG A 223 -8.91 -12.67 19.42
N TYR A 224 -8.67 -11.37 19.21
CA TYR A 224 -8.98 -10.29 20.17
C TYR A 224 -9.77 -9.11 19.56
N GLY A 225 -10.57 -9.35 18.51
CA GLY A 225 -11.41 -8.35 17.85
C GLY A 225 -10.74 -7.65 16.65
N GLY A 226 -11.55 -7.01 15.79
CA GLY A 226 -11.15 -6.52 14.47
C GLY A 226 -12.34 -6.10 13.61
N GLY A 227 -12.10 -5.63 12.37
CA GLY A 227 -13.15 -5.47 11.36
C GLY A 227 -12.83 -4.44 10.27
N ASN A 228 -13.64 -4.45 9.21
CA ASN A 228 -13.48 -3.60 8.01
C ASN A 228 -12.16 -3.85 7.25
N ASN A 229 -11.75 -5.11 7.12
CA ASN A 229 -10.48 -5.48 6.51
C ASN A 229 -10.66 -6.10 5.12
N ILE A 230 -9.67 -5.95 4.26
CA ILE A 230 -9.57 -6.69 3.00
C ILE A 230 -8.23 -7.42 3.01
N ALA A 231 -8.22 -8.75 3.05
CA ALA A 231 -7.01 -9.56 2.89
C ALA A 231 -7.18 -10.54 1.72
N ILE A 232 -6.35 -10.41 0.69
CA ILE A 232 -6.40 -11.21 -0.53
C ILE A 232 -5.00 -11.73 -0.85
N GLY A 233 -4.82 -13.05 -0.90
CA GLY A 233 -3.54 -13.70 -1.21
C GLY A 233 -3.25 -14.90 -0.31
N THR A 234 -2.11 -15.54 -0.50
CA THR A 234 -1.64 -16.53 0.48
C THR A 234 -1.07 -15.78 1.68
N THR A 235 -1.46 -16.16 2.90
CA THR A 235 -0.94 -15.60 4.18
C THR A 235 -1.03 -14.08 4.34
N ALA A 236 -1.81 -13.37 3.50
CA ALA A 236 -2.06 -11.94 3.61
C ALA A 236 -2.68 -11.60 4.98
N SER A 237 -2.15 -10.59 5.66
CA SER A 237 -2.52 -10.19 7.01
C SER A 237 -2.44 -11.29 8.07
N SER A 238 -1.68 -12.37 7.83
CA SER A 238 -1.65 -13.49 8.79
C SER A 238 -0.82 -13.20 10.03
N HIS A 239 -1.17 -13.88 11.14
CA HIS A 239 -0.45 -13.89 12.41
C HIS A 239 -0.44 -12.56 13.20
N ALA A 240 -1.43 -11.69 12.99
CA ALA A 240 -1.62 -10.46 13.77
C ALA A 240 -2.78 -10.58 14.77
N PRO A 241 -2.63 -10.12 16.02
CA PRO A 241 -3.64 -10.31 17.07
C PRO A 241 -4.90 -9.43 16.91
N ARG A 242 -4.79 -8.22 16.33
CA ARG A 242 -5.87 -7.25 16.10
C ARG A 242 -5.64 -6.37 14.86
N ILE A 243 -6.50 -6.49 13.84
CA ILE A 243 -6.45 -5.69 12.60
C ILE A 243 -7.79 -4.98 12.34
N PHE A 244 -7.74 -3.68 12.01
CA PHE A 244 -8.90 -2.87 11.66
C PHE A 244 -8.65 -2.01 10.41
N ARG A 245 -9.66 -1.83 9.55
CA ARG A 245 -9.61 -0.86 8.42
C ARG A 245 -8.35 -1.02 7.55
N THR A 246 -7.89 -2.24 7.35
CA THR A 246 -6.63 -2.53 6.66
C THR A 246 -6.87 -3.27 5.35
N ILE A 247 -6.18 -2.85 4.28
CA ILE A 247 -6.15 -3.51 2.98
C ILE A 247 -4.82 -4.25 2.85
N SER A 248 -4.84 -5.51 2.47
CA SER A 248 -3.66 -6.36 2.28
C SER A 248 -3.89 -7.27 1.07
N ILE A 249 -3.25 -6.97 -0.06
CA ILE A 249 -3.48 -7.66 -1.32
C ILE A 249 -2.13 -8.13 -1.89
N GLY A 250 -1.92 -9.44 -1.95
CA GLY A 250 -0.68 -10.07 -2.41
C GLY A 250 -0.26 -11.21 -1.49
N ASP A 251 0.64 -12.09 -1.98
CA ASP A 251 1.26 -13.11 -1.15
C ASP A 251 1.98 -12.45 0.03
N SER A 252 1.63 -12.85 1.26
CA SER A 252 2.24 -12.36 2.50
C SER A 252 2.17 -10.82 2.71
N ALA A 253 1.29 -10.11 1.99
CA ALA A 253 1.06 -8.69 2.20
C ALA A 253 0.52 -8.44 3.62
N GLY A 254 1.13 -7.54 4.38
CA GLY A 254 0.75 -7.26 5.77
C GLY A 254 0.95 -8.44 6.72
N TYR A 255 1.78 -9.44 6.38
CA TYR A 255 2.08 -10.57 7.27
C TYR A 255 2.78 -10.07 8.55
N SER A 256 2.29 -10.46 9.73
CA SER A 256 2.86 -10.06 11.00
C SER A 256 3.78 -11.14 11.59
N LYS A 257 4.90 -10.72 12.18
CA LYS A 257 5.83 -11.61 12.90
C LYS A 257 5.48 -11.78 14.38
N SER A 258 4.62 -10.94 14.94
CA SER A 258 4.42 -10.85 16.39
C SER A 258 3.01 -11.27 16.83
N HIS A 259 2.95 -12.20 17.78
CA HIS A 259 1.73 -12.65 18.47
C HIS A 259 1.52 -11.94 19.82
N THR A 260 2.23 -10.84 20.11
CA THR A 260 2.07 -10.18 21.41
C THR A 260 0.70 -9.53 21.54
N THR A 261 -0.08 -10.02 22.50
CA THR A 261 -1.33 -9.40 22.96
C THR A 261 -1.13 -7.92 23.28
N GLY A 262 -1.81 -7.03 22.55
CA GLY A 262 -1.75 -5.58 22.74
C GLY A 262 -1.53 -4.79 21.45
N ASN A 263 -0.94 -5.41 20.42
CA ASN A 263 -0.62 -4.71 19.18
C ASN A 263 -1.89 -4.48 18.34
N THR A 264 -2.13 -3.22 17.95
CA THR A 264 -3.26 -2.83 17.09
C THR A 264 -2.73 -2.33 15.75
N ILE A 265 -3.12 -3.01 14.68
CA ILE A 265 -2.82 -2.62 13.30
C ILE A 265 -4.06 -1.93 12.74
N SER A 266 -3.95 -0.69 12.27
CA SER A 266 -5.12 -0.03 11.69
C SER A 266 -4.85 0.96 10.57
N ASN A 267 -5.82 1.12 9.68
CA ASN A 267 -5.81 2.11 8.59
C ASN A 267 -4.61 1.96 7.63
N ASN A 268 -4.12 0.73 7.41
CA ASN A 268 -2.99 0.49 6.54
C ASN A 268 -3.44 -0.01 5.15
N VAL A 269 -2.67 0.30 4.11
CA VAL A 269 -2.86 -0.22 2.75
C VAL A 269 -1.57 -0.90 2.31
N PHE A 270 -1.61 -2.23 2.15
CA PHE A 270 -0.49 -3.05 1.70
C PHE A 270 -0.88 -3.77 0.42
N ILE A 271 -0.26 -3.42 -0.70
CA ILE A 271 -0.57 -4.02 -2.01
C ILE A 271 0.73 -4.44 -2.68
N GLY A 272 0.83 -5.71 -3.06
CA GLY A 272 2.02 -6.33 -3.64
C GLY A 272 2.54 -7.49 -2.78
N ALA A 273 3.26 -8.42 -3.41
CA ALA A 273 3.85 -9.56 -2.70
C ALA A 273 4.82 -9.07 -1.61
N SER A 274 4.65 -9.55 -0.38
CA SER A 274 5.44 -9.18 0.79
C SER A 274 5.45 -7.68 1.12
N SER A 275 4.48 -6.90 0.60
CA SER A 275 4.32 -5.49 0.97
C SER A 275 3.91 -5.36 2.44
N GLY A 276 4.62 -4.56 3.23
CA GLY A 276 4.35 -4.41 4.67
C GLY A 276 4.50 -5.71 5.47
N LYS A 277 5.35 -6.64 5.00
CA LYS A 277 5.63 -7.89 5.70
C LYS A 277 6.43 -7.61 6.97
N LEU A 278 6.35 -8.53 7.95
CA LEU A 278 6.98 -8.44 9.27
C LEU A 278 6.43 -7.37 10.21
N TYR A 279 5.25 -6.84 9.90
CA TYR A 279 4.56 -5.81 10.67
C TYR A 279 4.33 -6.21 12.12
N SER A 280 4.84 -5.45 13.10
CA SER A 280 4.54 -5.70 14.52
C SER A 280 3.61 -4.63 15.12
N LEU A 281 3.74 -3.37 14.68
CA LEU A 281 2.95 -2.21 15.09
C LEU A 281 2.89 -1.14 13.97
N GLY A 282 1.80 -0.40 13.92
CA GLY A 282 1.71 0.86 13.18
C GLY A 282 0.34 1.16 12.59
N ILE A 283 0.14 2.43 12.23
CA ILE A 283 -1.14 2.99 11.83
C ILE A 283 -0.94 3.97 10.67
N ASN A 284 -1.93 4.01 9.77
CA ASN A 284 -2.00 4.99 8.66
C ASN A 284 -0.84 4.91 7.65
N ASN A 285 -0.34 3.70 7.35
CA ASN A 285 0.70 3.51 6.34
C ASN A 285 0.11 3.06 5.00
N THR A 286 0.68 3.54 3.90
CA THR A 286 0.41 3.04 2.54
C THR A 286 1.70 2.48 1.97
N ALA A 287 1.73 1.21 1.61
CA ALA A 287 2.85 0.55 0.93
C ALA A 287 2.34 -0.23 -0.30
N ILE A 288 2.76 0.20 -1.50
CA ILE A 288 2.32 -0.36 -2.77
C ILE A 288 3.53 -0.74 -3.64
N GLY A 289 3.65 -2.02 -3.95
CA GLY A 289 4.76 -2.61 -4.69
C GLY A 289 5.18 -3.95 -4.07
N ALA A 290 5.89 -4.78 -4.84
CA ALA A 290 6.46 -6.01 -4.28
C ALA A 290 7.66 -5.66 -3.37
N TYR A 291 7.69 -6.29 -2.19
CA TYR A 291 8.73 -6.12 -1.16
C TYR A 291 8.89 -4.69 -0.63
N THR A 292 7.90 -3.82 -0.84
CA THR A 292 7.83 -2.49 -0.23
C THR A 292 7.67 -2.66 1.29
N ALA A 293 8.51 -2.00 2.10
CA ALA A 293 8.42 -2.09 3.56
C ALA A 293 8.39 -3.53 4.12
N GLU A 294 9.28 -4.40 3.67
CA GLU A 294 9.30 -5.81 4.10
C GLU A 294 9.84 -6.03 5.52
N GLN A 295 10.61 -5.09 6.08
CA GLN A 295 11.14 -5.16 7.46
C GLN A 295 10.39 -4.23 8.42
N PHE A 296 9.17 -3.85 8.07
CA PHE A 296 8.43 -2.81 8.77
C PHE A 296 8.02 -3.26 10.16
N ASN A 297 8.50 -2.56 11.21
CA ASN A 297 8.26 -2.94 12.59
C ASN A 297 7.21 -2.05 13.27
N ASN A 298 7.51 -0.75 13.47
CA ASN A 298 6.73 0.20 14.30
C ASN A 298 6.50 1.59 13.67
N GLY A 299 6.46 1.70 12.34
CA GLY A 299 6.32 3.00 11.68
C GLY A 299 4.86 3.47 11.50
N ASP A 300 4.64 4.79 11.59
CA ASP A 300 3.33 5.42 11.36
C ASP A 300 3.38 6.45 10.23
N LEU A 301 2.26 6.61 9.52
CA LEU A 301 2.06 7.71 8.58
C LEU A 301 3.08 7.74 7.42
N ASN A 302 3.46 6.57 6.92
CA ASN A 302 4.38 6.45 5.78
C ASN A 302 3.63 6.20 4.46
N SER A 303 4.11 6.81 3.38
CA SER A 303 3.61 6.67 2.00
C SER A 303 4.72 6.10 1.11
N LEU A 304 4.62 4.82 0.75
CA LEU A 304 5.68 4.03 0.15
C LEU A 304 5.20 3.38 -1.15
N TYR A 305 5.90 3.63 -2.26
CA TYR A 305 5.50 3.18 -3.59
C TYR A 305 6.72 2.71 -4.39
N GLY A 306 6.64 1.51 -4.97
CA GLY A 306 7.67 0.94 -5.84
C GLY A 306 8.29 -0.36 -5.32
N PHE A 307 8.95 -1.09 -6.22
CA PHE A 307 9.67 -2.34 -5.89
C PHE A 307 10.75 -2.05 -4.85
N TYR A 308 10.77 -2.80 -3.73
CA TYR A 308 11.71 -2.59 -2.63
C TYR A 308 11.77 -1.18 -2.00
N SER A 309 10.80 -0.30 -2.28
CA SER A 309 10.74 1.02 -1.65
C SER A 309 10.56 0.87 -0.14
N GLY A 310 11.41 1.52 0.65
CA GLY A 310 11.36 1.42 2.10
C GLY A 310 11.63 0.04 2.68
N ASN A 311 12.27 -0.90 1.95
CA ASN A 311 12.36 -2.32 2.37
C ASN A 311 12.90 -2.50 3.80
N GLY A 312 13.96 -1.78 4.16
CA GLY A 312 14.59 -1.85 5.48
C GLY A 312 13.86 -1.10 6.60
N LEU A 313 12.86 -0.25 6.29
CA LEU A 313 12.27 0.72 7.22
C LEU A 313 11.71 0.06 8.48
N MET A 314 12.41 0.14 9.62
CA MET A 314 11.98 -0.51 10.87
C MET A 314 10.99 0.33 11.70
N ASN A 315 11.37 1.55 12.14
CA ASN A 315 10.57 2.34 13.11
C ASN A 315 10.26 3.78 12.65
N GLY A 316 10.40 4.07 11.36
CA GLY A 316 10.28 5.44 10.84
C GLY A 316 8.86 5.97 10.68
N PHE A 317 8.69 7.29 10.79
CA PHE A 317 7.38 7.95 10.66
C PHE A 317 7.38 9.16 9.70
N TYR A 318 6.21 9.49 9.14
CA TYR A 318 6.03 10.63 8.23
C TYR A 318 6.96 10.61 7.00
N ASN A 319 7.24 9.43 6.43
CA ASN A 319 8.08 9.32 5.24
C ASN A 319 7.27 9.20 3.95
N CYS A 320 7.79 9.76 2.86
CA CYS A 320 7.20 9.74 1.52
C CYS A 320 8.24 9.18 0.54
N LEU A 321 8.17 7.88 0.20
CA LEU A 321 9.18 7.17 -0.59
C LEU A 321 8.58 6.61 -1.89
N PHE A 322 9.04 7.10 -3.03
CA PHE A 322 8.51 6.76 -4.35
C PHE A 322 9.63 6.36 -5.30
N GLY A 323 9.56 5.14 -5.84
CA GLY A 323 10.51 4.61 -6.83
C GLY A 323 11.13 3.29 -6.41
N ASP A 324 11.68 2.56 -7.39
CA ASP A 324 12.40 1.32 -7.13
C ASP A 324 13.58 1.54 -6.18
N SER A 325 13.65 0.74 -5.10
CA SER A 325 14.69 0.79 -4.08
C SER A 325 14.90 2.17 -3.44
N SER A 326 13.90 3.06 -3.49
CA SER A 326 13.92 4.35 -2.80
C SER A 326 13.94 4.09 -1.29
N GLY A 327 15.00 4.54 -0.61
CA GLY A 327 15.20 4.21 0.80
C GLY A 327 15.22 2.70 1.07
N PHE A 328 16.14 1.96 0.45
CA PHE A 328 16.23 0.52 0.64
C PHE A 328 16.75 0.13 2.03
N ALA A 329 17.83 0.76 2.50
CA ALA A 329 18.59 0.33 3.69
C ALA A 329 18.20 1.07 5.00
N LEU A 330 16.96 1.54 5.11
CA LEU A 330 16.53 2.48 6.15
C LEU A 330 16.44 1.86 7.54
N ALA A 331 17.17 2.39 8.52
CA ALA A 331 17.01 2.11 9.93
C ALA A 331 16.64 3.42 10.67
N ASP A 332 15.34 3.64 10.90
CA ASP A 332 14.82 4.76 11.70
C ASP A 332 14.76 6.15 11.01
N ILE A 333 14.59 6.21 9.68
CA ILE A 333 14.32 7.50 9.04
C ILE A 333 12.96 8.08 9.42
N SER A 334 12.88 9.40 9.54
CA SER A 334 11.62 10.09 9.76
C SER A 334 11.56 11.40 9.00
N GLN A 335 10.35 11.83 8.67
CA GLN A 335 10.06 13.13 8.05
C GLN A 335 10.82 13.35 6.72
N SER A 336 11.11 12.28 5.97
CA SER A 336 11.91 12.35 4.74
C SER A 336 11.06 12.10 3.49
N THR A 337 11.38 12.79 2.40
CA THR A 337 10.73 12.65 1.10
C THR A 337 11.73 12.23 0.04
N PHE A 338 11.65 10.98 -0.43
CA PHE A 338 12.48 10.45 -1.50
C PHE A 338 11.62 10.12 -2.71
N PHE A 339 12.02 10.62 -3.88
CA PHE A 339 11.30 10.41 -5.11
C PHE A 339 12.28 10.17 -6.25
N GLY A 340 12.26 8.96 -6.83
CA GLY A 340 13.16 8.50 -7.88
C GLY A 340 13.79 7.14 -7.55
N SER A 341 14.08 6.34 -8.59
CA SER A 341 14.73 5.04 -8.39
C SER A 341 16.12 5.22 -7.76
N GLY A 342 16.36 4.47 -6.68
CA GLY A 342 17.58 4.53 -5.87
C GLY A 342 17.76 5.82 -5.06
N SER A 343 16.76 6.71 -4.98
CA SER A 343 16.87 7.91 -4.14
C SER A 343 17.01 7.53 -2.66
N GLY A 344 18.02 8.08 -1.97
CA GLY A 344 18.30 7.80 -0.56
C GLY A 344 18.55 6.32 -0.23
N LYS A 345 18.97 5.49 -1.20
CA LYS A 345 19.04 4.02 -1.05
C LYS A 345 19.83 3.57 0.18
N ALA A 346 20.99 4.18 0.45
CA ALA A 346 21.86 3.82 1.57
C ALA A 346 21.56 4.57 2.87
N ASN A 347 20.48 5.37 2.92
CA ASN A 347 20.18 6.19 4.09
C ASN A 347 19.78 5.31 5.26
N ALA A 348 20.72 5.08 6.18
CA ALA A 348 20.47 4.29 7.37
C ALA A 348 19.66 5.14 8.36
N ALA A 349 20.20 6.27 8.83
CA ALA A 349 19.65 7.01 9.97
C ALA A 349 19.34 8.50 9.71
N GLY A 350 19.60 9.00 8.50
CA GLY A 350 19.42 10.42 8.17
C GLY A 350 17.95 10.83 8.09
N ILE A 351 17.58 11.86 8.84
CA ILE A 351 16.19 12.35 8.95
C ILE A 351 15.98 13.71 8.27
N ARG A 352 14.72 14.05 7.99
CA ARG A 352 14.31 15.34 7.41
C ARG A 352 15.00 15.66 6.07
N ASN A 353 15.23 14.64 5.26
CA ASN A 353 15.87 14.78 3.96
C ASN A 353 14.83 14.85 2.83
N VAL A 354 15.09 15.68 1.82
CA VAL A 354 14.32 15.77 0.58
C VAL A 354 15.22 15.38 -0.57
N PHE A 355 15.02 14.19 -1.16
CA PHE A 355 15.82 13.68 -2.28
C PHE A 355 14.92 13.40 -3.48
N LEU A 356 14.98 14.25 -4.50
CA LEU A 356 14.16 14.14 -5.70
C LEU A 356 15.05 13.99 -6.94
N GLY A 357 15.03 12.81 -7.56
CA GLY A 357 15.79 12.45 -8.75
C GLY A 357 16.25 10.99 -8.75
N TYR A 358 16.61 10.49 -9.93
CA TYR A 358 17.27 9.18 -10.03
C TYR A 358 18.58 9.21 -9.25
N ARG A 359 18.74 8.31 -8.26
CA ARG A 359 19.93 8.18 -7.40
C ARG A 359 20.33 9.46 -6.62
N SER A 360 19.42 10.40 -6.39
CA SER A 360 19.71 11.54 -5.51
C SER A 360 20.01 11.07 -4.08
N GLY A 361 21.11 11.52 -3.48
CA GLY A 361 21.52 11.15 -2.13
C GLY A 361 21.73 9.64 -1.91
N ILE A 362 22.05 8.87 -2.95
CA ILE A 362 22.08 7.40 -2.88
C ILE A 362 23.07 6.85 -1.84
N MET A 363 24.22 7.50 -1.60
CA MET A 363 25.21 7.10 -0.58
C MET A 363 25.03 7.79 0.78
N ASN A 364 24.01 8.63 0.96
CA ASN A 364 23.74 9.26 2.26
C ASN A 364 23.46 8.16 3.26
N THR A 365 24.21 8.08 4.36
CA THR A 365 24.02 7.05 5.40
C THR A 365 23.40 7.63 6.66
N SER A 366 23.83 8.81 7.11
CA SER A 366 23.30 9.45 8.32
C SER A 366 23.11 10.97 8.21
N GLY A 367 23.49 11.58 7.07
CA GLY A 367 23.28 13.00 6.82
C GLY A 367 21.80 13.38 6.91
N SER A 368 21.51 14.49 7.60
CA SER A 368 20.16 14.95 7.93
C SER A 368 19.92 16.39 7.47
N ASN A 369 18.64 16.76 7.31
CA ASN A 369 18.19 18.08 6.87
C ASN A 369 18.77 18.51 5.50
N ASN A 370 19.00 17.58 4.60
CA ASN A 370 19.51 17.87 3.26
C ASN A 370 18.37 17.97 2.23
N SER A 371 18.54 18.82 1.23
CA SER A 371 17.62 18.97 0.09
C SER A 371 18.37 18.79 -1.22
N PHE A 372 18.29 17.60 -1.82
CA PHE A 372 18.94 17.25 -3.08
C PHE A 372 17.89 17.08 -4.19
N LEU A 373 18.01 17.86 -5.25
CA LEU A 373 17.09 17.88 -6.38
C LEU A 373 17.86 17.76 -7.70
N GLY A 374 17.73 16.62 -8.37
CA GLY A 374 18.36 16.32 -9.67
C GLY A 374 18.84 14.87 -9.79
N HIS A 375 19.11 14.43 -11.02
CA HIS A 375 19.76 13.14 -11.29
C HIS A 375 21.12 13.08 -10.57
N SER A 376 21.32 12.12 -9.68
CA SER A 376 22.53 11.93 -8.87
C SER A 376 22.98 13.18 -8.07
N ALA A 377 22.07 14.08 -7.72
CA ALA A 377 22.41 15.19 -6.82
C ALA A 377 22.82 14.65 -5.43
N GLY A 378 23.97 15.09 -4.91
CA GLY A 378 24.51 14.65 -3.62
C GLY A 378 24.83 13.16 -3.52
N ASN A 379 25.09 12.50 -4.66
CA ASN A 379 25.32 11.06 -4.76
C ASN A 379 26.37 10.53 -3.76
N SER A 380 27.49 11.23 -3.55
CA SER A 380 28.55 10.81 -2.62
C SER A 380 28.40 11.35 -1.19
N ASN A 381 27.34 12.10 -0.86
CA ASN A 381 27.17 12.61 0.50
C ASN A 381 27.01 11.43 1.44
N VAL A 382 27.89 11.26 2.43
CA VAL A 382 27.79 10.15 3.39
C VAL A 382 27.12 10.63 4.68
N THR A 383 27.68 11.68 5.30
CA THR A 383 27.24 12.17 6.63
C THR A 383 26.95 13.67 6.68
N GLY A 384 27.15 14.41 5.58
CA GLY A 384 26.95 15.85 5.54
C GLY A 384 25.50 16.25 5.82
N ASN A 385 25.31 17.36 6.52
CA ASN A 385 24.01 17.85 6.99
C ASN A 385 23.69 19.25 6.44
N ASN A 386 22.41 19.63 6.52
CA ASN A 386 21.93 20.98 6.24
C ASN A 386 22.35 21.54 4.87
N SER A 387 22.51 20.67 3.87
CA SER A 387 23.02 21.06 2.55
C SER A 387 21.91 21.05 1.49
N VAL A 388 21.99 21.98 0.55
CA VAL A 388 21.03 22.12 -0.57
C VAL A 388 21.78 21.97 -1.88
N PHE A 389 21.48 20.89 -2.63
CA PHE A 389 22.08 20.63 -3.94
C PHE A 389 21.00 20.59 -5.02
N LEU A 390 21.10 21.45 -6.02
CA LEU A 390 20.12 21.63 -7.07
C LEU A 390 20.77 21.51 -8.46
N GLY A 391 20.43 20.46 -9.21
CA GLY A 391 20.93 20.20 -10.56
C GLY A 391 21.37 18.76 -10.78
N SER A 392 21.48 18.34 -12.04
CA SER A 392 22.04 17.01 -12.37
C SER A 392 23.51 16.93 -11.93
N ASN A 393 23.87 15.91 -11.15
CA ASN A 393 25.20 15.68 -10.59
C ASN A 393 25.71 16.85 -9.72
N ALA A 394 24.82 17.68 -9.18
CA ALA A 394 25.19 18.74 -8.24
C ALA A 394 25.71 18.14 -6.93
N GLY A 395 26.92 18.52 -6.50
CA GLY A 395 27.53 18.02 -5.28
C GLY A 395 27.87 16.52 -5.32
N ASP A 396 28.09 15.95 -6.51
CA ASP A 396 28.44 14.53 -6.69
C ASP A 396 29.74 14.14 -5.94
N SER A 397 30.65 15.08 -5.71
CA SER A 397 31.89 14.86 -4.94
C SER A 397 31.80 15.19 -3.44
N ALA A 398 30.63 15.63 -2.94
CA ALA A 398 30.48 16.02 -1.55
C ALA A 398 30.49 14.78 -0.64
N ASN A 399 31.51 14.61 0.22
CA ASN A 399 31.68 13.39 1.02
C ASN A 399 31.14 13.54 2.46
N ALA A 400 31.23 14.74 3.07
CA ALA A 400 30.77 14.95 4.46
C ALA A 400 30.54 16.42 4.87
N GLY A 401 30.59 17.37 3.93
CA GLY A 401 30.50 18.80 4.25
C GLY A 401 29.11 19.23 4.73
N ASN A 402 29.05 20.13 5.72
CA ASN A 402 27.80 20.68 6.27
C ASN A 402 27.50 22.08 5.73
N ASN A 403 26.22 22.47 5.77
CA ASN A 403 25.74 23.82 5.48
C ASN A 403 26.13 24.34 4.09
N ASN A 404 26.15 23.45 3.09
CA ASN A 404 26.61 23.78 1.75
C ASN A 404 25.44 24.09 0.81
N LEU A 405 25.62 25.07 -0.09
CA LEU A 405 24.67 25.40 -1.14
C LEU A 405 25.30 25.21 -2.51
N ILE A 406 24.81 24.24 -3.27
CA ILE A 406 25.25 23.96 -4.64
C ILE A 406 24.07 24.09 -5.58
N ILE A 407 24.19 24.96 -6.59
CA ILE A 407 23.18 25.14 -7.62
C ILE A 407 23.85 25.08 -8.98
N GLY A 408 23.34 24.23 -9.89
CA GLY A 408 23.82 24.08 -11.25
C GLY A 408 24.17 22.64 -11.62
N SER A 409 24.02 22.31 -12.90
CA SER A 409 24.42 20.99 -13.41
C SER A 409 25.92 20.80 -13.27
N SER A 410 26.32 19.67 -12.70
CA SER A 410 27.71 19.29 -12.43
C SER A 410 28.49 20.28 -11.56
N ALA A 411 27.81 21.21 -10.87
CA ALA A 411 28.45 22.09 -9.90
C ALA A 411 28.92 21.26 -8.70
N GLN A 412 30.15 21.48 -8.24
CA GLN A 412 30.77 20.69 -7.17
C GLN A 412 31.12 21.56 -5.96
N LEU A 413 31.32 20.93 -4.82
CA LEU A 413 31.93 21.63 -3.69
C LEU A 413 33.36 22.08 -4.07
N PRO A 414 33.75 23.32 -3.72
CA PRO A 414 35.14 23.76 -3.74
C PRO A 414 36.09 22.78 -3.03
N VAL A 415 35.65 22.26 -1.88
CA VAL A 415 36.37 21.26 -1.08
C VAL A 415 35.38 20.19 -0.68
N SER A 416 35.63 18.93 -1.04
CA SER A 416 34.67 17.81 -0.88
C SER A 416 34.22 17.53 0.56
N THR A 417 34.99 17.97 1.55
CA THR A 417 34.69 17.87 3.00
C THR A 417 34.47 19.23 3.65
N GLY A 418 34.43 20.31 2.88
CA GLY A 418 34.30 21.68 3.37
C GLY A 418 32.90 21.99 3.90
N ASN A 419 32.84 22.93 4.85
CA ASN A 419 31.60 23.44 5.42
C ASN A 419 31.32 24.87 4.93
N ASP A 420 30.05 25.26 4.99
CA ASP A 420 29.58 26.64 4.78
C ASP A 420 29.93 27.21 3.38
N GLN A 421 30.10 26.33 2.40
CA GLN A 421 30.51 26.66 1.05
C GLN A 421 29.30 26.94 0.15
N ILE A 422 29.47 27.85 -0.80
CA ILE A 422 28.50 28.11 -1.85
C ILE A 422 29.18 27.85 -3.19
N ASN A 423 28.50 27.17 -4.10
CA ASN A 423 28.82 27.17 -5.53
C ASN A 423 27.53 27.33 -6.34
N ILE A 424 27.41 28.44 -7.08
CA ILE A 424 26.30 28.66 -8.02
C ILE A 424 26.88 28.71 -9.43
N GLY A 425 26.54 27.69 -10.22
CA GLY A 425 26.81 27.56 -11.65
C GLY A 425 28.28 27.39 -12.00
N ASN A 426 29.16 27.11 -11.03
CA ASN A 426 30.62 27.24 -11.19
C ASN A 426 31.09 28.67 -11.49
N TYR A 427 30.30 29.67 -11.10
CA TYR A 427 30.60 31.08 -11.30
C TYR A 427 30.65 31.86 -9.98
N LEU A 428 29.80 31.54 -9.01
CA LEU A 428 29.82 32.21 -7.71
C LEU A 428 30.22 31.21 -6.63
N TYR A 429 31.29 31.53 -5.91
CA TYR A 429 31.85 30.68 -4.87
C TYR A 429 31.87 31.40 -3.54
N LYS A 430 31.52 30.72 -2.46
CA LYS A 430 31.83 31.19 -1.11
C LYS A 430 32.72 30.15 -0.44
N ASP A 431 33.84 30.59 0.12
CA ASP A 431 34.73 29.74 0.89
C ASP A 431 34.31 29.65 2.38
N ALA A 432 35.01 28.81 3.14
CA ALA A 432 34.77 28.65 4.58
C ALA A 432 35.11 29.91 5.40
N SER A 433 35.88 30.84 4.85
CA SER A 433 36.22 32.13 5.48
C SER A 433 35.13 33.20 5.25
N GLY A 434 34.06 32.85 4.53
CA GLY A 434 32.98 33.75 4.17
C GLY A 434 33.35 34.75 3.07
N ASN A 435 34.40 34.49 2.31
CA ASN A 435 34.80 35.31 1.18
C ASN A 435 34.03 34.86 -0.08
N LEU A 436 33.51 35.83 -0.83
CA LEU A 436 32.75 35.60 -2.06
C LEU A 436 33.65 35.76 -3.29
N GLY A 437 33.84 34.69 -4.04
CA GLY A 437 34.55 34.64 -5.30
C GLY A 437 33.61 34.68 -6.50
N VAL A 438 33.84 35.57 -7.47
CA VAL A 438 33.19 35.53 -8.78
C VAL A 438 34.20 34.96 -9.78
N GLY A 439 34.00 33.69 -10.17
CA GLY A 439 34.90 32.90 -11.01
C GLY A 439 36.16 32.39 -10.30
N LEU A 440 36.24 32.52 -8.97
CA LEU A 440 37.39 32.08 -8.16
C LEU A 440 36.94 31.21 -7.00
N ILE A 441 37.54 30.03 -6.88
CA ILE A 441 37.22 29.06 -5.82
C ILE A 441 37.85 29.44 -4.47
N ASN A 442 39.02 30.11 -4.51
CA ASN A 442 39.78 30.54 -3.32
C ASN A 442 39.97 32.07 -3.30
N PRO A 443 38.92 32.84 -2.99
CA PRO A 443 39.00 34.30 -2.94
C PRO A 443 39.88 34.81 -1.77
N SER A 444 40.84 35.69 -2.05
CA SER A 444 41.71 36.33 -1.04
C SER A 444 41.07 37.53 -0.32
N TYR A 445 39.94 38.02 -0.84
CA TYR A 445 39.22 39.18 -0.31
C TYR A 445 37.76 38.83 -0.05
N LYS A 446 37.07 39.60 0.79
CA LYS A 446 35.64 39.38 1.11
C LYS A 446 34.76 39.34 -0.13
N LEU A 447 35.10 40.10 -1.16
CA LEU A 447 34.57 39.98 -2.51
C LEU A 447 35.76 40.01 -3.48
N HIS A 448 35.97 38.93 -4.22
CA HIS A 448 37.10 38.77 -5.15
C HIS A 448 36.61 38.27 -6.51
N SER A 449 36.82 39.04 -7.56
CA SER A 449 36.50 38.62 -8.93
C SER A 449 37.74 38.12 -9.65
N ALA A 450 37.62 37.04 -10.43
CA ALA A 450 38.69 36.52 -11.30
C ALA A 450 39.15 37.54 -12.35
N THR A 451 38.25 38.43 -12.73
CA THR A 451 38.44 39.45 -13.76
C THR A 451 37.98 40.82 -13.26
N SER A 452 38.28 41.88 -14.00
CA SER A 452 37.78 43.23 -13.69
C SER A 452 36.26 43.27 -13.73
N GLY A 453 35.62 43.48 -12.58
CA GLY A 453 34.18 43.74 -12.46
C GLY A 453 33.89 45.23 -12.33
N LYS A 454 32.88 45.74 -13.04
CA LYS A 454 32.40 47.12 -12.87
C LYS A 454 31.35 47.16 -11.76
N PHE A 455 31.54 48.03 -10.76
CA PHE A 455 30.51 48.37 -9.78
C PHE A 455 29.96 49.76 -10.15
N GLU A 456 28.69 49.83 -10.56
CA GLU A 456 28.05 51.07 -11.07
C GLU A 456 27.59 52.06 -9.97
N ALA A 457 27.90 51.79 -8.69
CA ALA A 457 27.40 52.56 -7.55
C ALA A 457 28.48 52.87 -6.50
N ALA A 458 28.23 53.88 -5.66
CA ALA A 458 29.11 54.27 -4.57
C ALA A 458 29.23 53.15 -3.51
N LEU A 459 30.42 52.56 -3.37
CA LEU A 459 30.73 51.59 -2.33
C LEU A 459 31.00 52.32 -1.01
N THR A 460 30.12 52.18 -0.01
CA THR A 460 30.20 52.88 1.28
C THR A 460 31.19 52.22 2.28
N THR A 461 32.36 51.76 1.83
CA THR A 461 33.33 51.10 2.72
C THR A 461 34.02 52.12 3.64
N ARG A 462 34.17 51.79 4.93
CA ARG A 462 35.15 52.44 5.82
C ARG A 462 36.57 51.95 5.49
N GLY A 463 37.14 52.43 4.40
CA GLY A 463 38.59 52.48 4.23
C GLY A 463 39.18 51.54 3.18
N ARG A 464 39.47 52.12 2.03
CA ARG A 464 40.86 52.05 1.57
C ARG A 464 41.66 52.89 2.57
N ILE A 465 42.53 52.27 3.37
CA ILE A 465 43.42 52.98 4.28
C ILE A 465 44.51 53.61 3.40
N THR A 466 44.36 54.90 3.09
CA THR A 466 45.51 55.73 2.74
C THR A 466 46.55 55.61 3.83
N ALA A 467 47.78 55.22 3.49
CA ALA A 467 48.91 55.49 4.37
C ALA A 467 48.87 56.99 4.70
N PHE A 468 48.81 57.34 5.99
CA PHE A 468 48.98 58.73 6.41
C PHE A 468 50.44 59.10 6.11
N ILE A 469 50.66 59.81 5.01
CA ILE A 469 51.99 60.19 4.59
C ILE A 469 52.19 61.66 4.96
N SER A 470 53.02 61.90 5.97
CA SER A 470 53.50 63.26 6.29
C SER A 470 54.81 63.53 5.56
N LYS A 471 54.91 64.67 4.87
CA LYS A 471 56.14 65.10 4.18
C LYS A 471 56.63 66.43 4.75
N THR A 472 57.96 66.55 4.88
CA THR A 472 58.67 67.74 5.37
C THR A 472 59.64 68.32 4.33
N SER A 473 59.66 67.76 3.12
CA SER A 473 60.51 68.16 1.99
C SER A 473 59.83 67.79 0.67
N SER A 474 60.38 68.30 -0.45
CA SER A 474 59.79 68.10 -1.78
C SER A 474 59.60 66.62 -2.13
N TYR A 475 58.45 66.29 -2.70
CA TYR A 475 58.04 64.89 -2.93
C TYR A 475 57.21 64.74 -4.20
N ILE A 476 57.51 63.70 -4.97
CA ILE A 476 56.73 63.30 -6.17
C ILE A 476 55.68 62.29 -5.73
N LEU A 477 54.40 62.57 -6.03
CA LEU A 477 53.32 61.65 -5.70
C LEU A 477 53.36 60.41 -6.58
N ASN A 478 53.22 59.25 -5.94
CA ASN A 478 53.07 57.97 -6.62
C ASN A 478 51.59 57.71 -6.96
N ASN A 479 51.33 56.76 -7.86
CA ASN A 479 49.95 56.36 -8.23
C ASN A 479 49.15 55.76 -7.05
N THR A 480 49.83 55.40 -5.95
CA THR A 480 49.23 54.86 -4.72
C THR A 480 48.91 55.93 -3.67
N ASP A 481 49.46 57.14 -3.81
CA ASP A 481 49.20 58.21 -2.86
C ASP A 481 47.76 58.71 -3.05
N GLU A 482 47.10 59.14 -1.98
CA GLU A 482 45.72 59.66 -2.04
C GLU A 482 45.48 60.73 -0.97
N PHE A 483 46.18 60.66 0.17
CA PHE A 483 46.25 61.76 1.16
C PHE A 483 47.70 62.07 1.55
N VAL A 484 48.09 63.35 1.47
CA VAL A 484 49.40 63.84 1.90
C VAL A 484 49.24 64.98 2.92
N ALA A 485 49.78 64.76 4.12
CA ALA A 485 49.97 65.81 5.12
C ALA A 485 51.30 66.52 4.84
N ALA A 486 51.26 67.80 4.51
CA ALA A 486 52.44 68.59 4.21
C ALA A 486 52.80 69.47 5.41
N ASN A 487 53.99 69.26 5.99
CA ASN A 487 54.51 70.00 7.13
C ASN A 487 55.72 70.84 6.71
N ALA A 488 55.48 72.12 6.41
CA ALA A 488 56.48 73.08 5.96
C ALA A 488 57.15 73.84 7.11
N THR A 489 57.12 73.32 8.36
CA THR A 489 57.67 74.02 9.54
C THR A 489 59.11 74.49 9.35
N ALA A 490 59.96 73.69 8.69
CA ALA A 490 61.36 74.00 8.48
C ALA A 490 61.58 74.97 7.29
N LEU A 491 61.08 74.62 6.10
CA LEU A 491 61.28 75.35 4.84
C LEU A 491 60.07 75.14 3.91
N PRO A 492 59.80 76.06 2.97
CA PRO A 492 58.82 75.82 1.90
C PRO A 492 59.29 74.68 0.99
N PHE A 493 58.34 73.89 0.46
CA PHE A 493 58.66 72.77 -0.43
C PHE A 493 57.54 72.45 -1.42
N THR A 494 57.85 71.58 -2.39
CA THR A 494 56.96 71.28 -3.52
C THR A 494 56.42 69.85 -3.48
N ILE A 495 55.11 69.69 -3.67
CA ILE A 495 54.47 68.42 -3.99
C ILE A 495 54.27 68.34 -5.51
N ILE A 496 54.87 67.34 -6.14
CA ILE A 496 54.83 67.17 -7.59
C ILE A 496 53.78 66.11 -7.94
N LEU A 497 52.68 66.52 -8.59
CA LEU A 497 51.65 65.63 -9.12
C LEU A 497 52.22 64.86 -10.32
N PRO A 498 51.92 63.56 -10.51
CA PRO A 498 52.32 62.85 -11.72
C PRO A 498 51.58 63.38 -12.96
N THR A 499 51.93 62.89 -14.14
CA THR A 499 51.19 63.26 -15.36
C THR A 499 49.69 62.96 -15.22
N ALA A 500 48.86 63.96 -15.53
CA ALA A 500 47.40 63.81 -15.66
C ALA A 500 47.02 63.00 -16.90
N GLN A 501 47.91 62.92 -17.90
CA GLN A 501 47.62 62.37 -19.21
C GLN A 501 47.26 60.88 -19.11
N GLY A 502 46.07 60.53 -19.59
CA GLY A 502 45.55 59.16 -19.55
C GLY A 502 45.09 58.68 -18.17
N LYS A 503 44.99 59.56 -17.17
CA LYS A 503 44.57 59.23 -15.79
C LYS A 503 43.26 59.92 -15.38
N VAL A 504 42.25 59.93 -16.25
CA VAL A 504 40.93 60.54 -15.99
C VAL A 504 40.36 60.01 -14.66
N GLY A 505 39.97 60.92 -13.76
CA GLY A 505 39.36 60.59 -12.46
C GLY A 505 40.34 60.22 -11.34
N GLN A 506 41.66 60.23 -11.59
CA GLN A 506 42.65 60.06 -10.51
C GLN A 506 42.58 61.25 -9.55
N THR A 507 42.51 60.99 -8.24
CA THR A 507 42.40 62.03 -7.21
C THR A 507 43.57 62.02 -6.23
N TYR A 508 43.99 63.20 -5.78
CA TYR A 508 44.94 63.39 -4.67
C TYR A 508 44.44 64.45 -3.71
N THR A 509 44.52 64.20 -2.41
CA THR A 509 44.20 65.18 -1.36
C THR A 509 45.47 65.62 -0.64
N ILE A 510 45.74 66.93 -0.63
CA ILE A 510 46.92 67.51 0.00
C ILE A 510 46.45 68.51 1.07
N LYS A 511 46.99 68.37 2.29
CA LYS A 511 46.65 69.23 3.42
C LYS A 511 47.90 69.80 4.06
N LYS A 512 47.97 71.14 4.18
CA LYS A 512 49.02 71.78 5.00
C LYS A 512 48.66 71.64 6.47
N VAL A 513 49.54 71.06 7.28
CA VAL A 513 49.23 70.73 8.69
C VAL A 513 49.92 71.65 9.70
N ASP A 514 50.93 72.40 9.29
CA ASP A 514 51.74 73.24 10.17
C ASP A 514 51.37 74.73 10.10
N ALA A 515 51.69 75.47 11.15
CA ALA A 515 51.38 76.89 11.34
C ALA A 515 52.39 77.86 10.71
N SER A 516 53.48 77.37 10.10
CA SER A 516 54.49 78.26 9.53
C SER A 516 53.98 79.01 8.30
N ALA A 517 54.58 80.18 8.02
CA ALA A 517 54.32 80.97 6.82
C ALA A 517 54.89 80.35 5.54
N ASN A 518 55.65 79.26 5.65
CA ASN A 518 56.24 78.57 4.52
C ASN A 518 55.15 77.90 3.67
N ALA A 519 55.10 78.20 2.38
CA ALA A 519 54.13 77.64 1.46
C ALA A 519 54.45 76.17 1.10
N VAL A 520 53.39 75.38 0.90
CA VAL A 520 53.47 74.10 0.19
C VAL A 520 52.96 74.33 -1.22
N THR A 521 53.83 74.20 -2.21
CA THR A 521 53.49 74.46 -3.62
C THR A 521 53.19 73.14 -4.32
N LEU A 522 52.07 73.05 -5.02
CA LEU A 522 51.76 71.93 -5.89
C LEU A 522 52.11 72.29 -7.32
N VAL A 523 52.80 71.40 -8.01
CA VAL A 523 53.12 71.53 -9.45
C VAL A 523 52.86 70.20 -10.15
N ALA A 524 52.60 70.21 -11.46
CA ALA A 524 52.58 68.98 -12.24
C ALA A 524 54.01 68.56 -12.63
N SER A 525 54.24 67.25 -12.80
CA SER A 525 55.53 66.70 -13.26
C SER A 525 55.83 66.96 -14.73
N SER A 526 54.94 67.65 -15.45
CA SER A 526 55.04 68.00 -16.87
C SER A 526 54.44 69.40 -17.07
N SER A 527 54.32 69.88 -18.31
CA SER A 527 53.77 71.21 -18.64
C SER A 527 52.25 71.37 -18.39
N GLN A 528 51.64 70.45 -17.65
CA GLN A 528 50.22 70.45 -17.29
C GLN A 528 49.91 71.50 -16.24
N ARG A 529 48.67 71.99 -16.25
CA ARG A 529 48.20 73.04 -15.35
C ARG A 529 47.27 72.48 -14.28
N ILE A 530 47.15 73.20 -13.18
CA ILE A 530 46.21 72.97 -12.07
C ILE A 530 45.22 74.14 -12.09
N ASP A 531 43.95 73.88 -12.46
CA ASP A 531 42.93 74.94 -12.69
C ASP A 531 43.40 76.07 -13.61
N GLY A 532 44.18 75.73 -14.64
CA GLY A 532 44.71 76.72 -15.59
C GLY A 532 45.97 77.45 -15.13
N GLU A 533 46.46 77.22 -13.91
CA GLU A 533 47.72 77.79 -13.40
C GLU A 533 48.87 76.78 -13.42
N PRO A 534 50.14 77.20 -13.55
CA PRO A 534 51.29 76.28 -13.54
C PRO A 534 51.56 75.67 -12.16
N GLU A 535 51.11 76.33 -11.09
CA GLU A 535 51.27 75.88 -9.71
C GLU A 535 50.07 76.29 -8.84
N TYR A 536 49.89 75.59 -7.73
CA TYR A 536 48.86 75.91 -6.73
C TYR A 536 49.47 75.96 -5.33
N GLN A 537 49.29 77.07 -4.61
CA GLN A 537 49.92 77.27 -3.29
C GLN A 537 48.97 77.04 -2.11
N LEU A 538 49.45 76.28 -1.13
CA LEU A 538 48.84 76.12 0.19
C LEU A 538 49.67 76.90 1.22
N THR A 539 49.16 78.06 1.64
CA THR A 539 49.86 78.97 2.57
C THR A 539 49.30 78.94 3.99
N ALA A 540 47.99 78.72 4.16
CA ALA A 540 47.33 78.70 5.47
C ALA A 540 47.38 77.31 6.14
N GLN A 541 47.55 77.29 7.47
CA GLN A 541 47.42 76.07 8.26
C GLN A 541 46.03 75.46 8.07
N TRP A 542 45.97 74.13 7.97
CA TRP A 542 44.76 73.33 7.78
C TRP A 542 44.09 73.45 6.42
N LYS A 543 44.57 74.31 5.52
CA LYS A 543 44.09 74.38 4.14
C LYS A 543 44.30 73.04 3.45
N CYS A 544 43.23 72.53 2.86
CA CYS A 544 43.16 71.22 2.24
C CYS A 544 42.59 71.35 0.83
N ILE A 545 43.26 70.74 -0.14
CA ILE A 545 42.74 70.64 -1.51
C ILE A 545 42.65 69.19 -1.95
N THR A 546 41.64 68.90 -2.75
CA THR A 546 41.55 67.68 -3.54
C THR A 546 41.65 68.05 -5.00
N VAL A 547 42.65 67.50 -5.69
CA VAL A 547 42.81 67.63 -7.14
C VAL A 547 42.34 66.36 -7.83
N VAL A 548 41.74 66.51 -9.00
CA VAL A 548 41.29 65.42 -9.87
C VAL A 548 41.81 65.62 -11.29
N SER A 549 42.30 64.57 -11.94
CA SER A 549 42.73 64.63 -13.33
C SER A 549 41.52 64.54 -14.28
N ASP A 550 41.46 65.42 -15.28
CA ASP A 550 40.51 65.33 -16.40
C ASP A 550 41.05 64.48 -17.58
N GLY A 551 42.24 63.90 -17.42
CA GLY A 551 42.96 63.17 -18.47
C GLY A 551 43.94 64.00 -19.30
N ILE A 552 44.01 65.32 -19.07
CA ILE A 552 44.92 66.26 -19.74
C ILE A 552 45.61 67.16 -18.71
N ASN A 553 44.84 67.79 -17.80
CA ASN A 553 45.26 68.68 -16.72
C ASN A 553 44.71 68.21 -15.36
N TRP A 554 45.10 68.93 -14.30
CA TRP A 554 44.57 68.75 -12.96
C TRP A 554 43.54 69.83 -12.65
N MET A 555 42.43 69.46 -12.01
CA MET A 555 41.38 70.39 -11.55
C MET A 555 41.27 70.34 -10.03
N VAL A 556 41.07 71.48 -9.36
CA VAL A 556 40.77 71.50 -7.92
C VAL A 556 39.29 71.20 -7.71
N GLN A 557 38.99 69.99 -7.26
CA GLN A 557 37.63 69.52 -7.00
C GLN A 557 37.06 70.06 -5.69
N ALA A 558 37.91 70.24 -4.68
CA ALA A 558 37.51 70.78 -3.38
C ALA A 558 38.66 71.60 -2.79
N ASN A 559 38.32 72.76 -2.22
CA ASN A 559 39.24 73.66 -1.52
C ASN A 559 38.59 74.02 -0.18
N LYS A 560 39.13 73.49 0.91
CA LYS A 560 38.52 73.53 2.25
C LYS A 560 39.47 74.09 3.29
#